data_AF-A0A2N6FC66-F1
#
_entry.id   AF-A0A2N6FC66-F1
#
_cell.length_a   1.000
_cell.length_b   1.000
_cell.length_c   1.000
_cell.angle_alpha   90.00
_cell.angle_beta   90.00
_cell.angle_gamma   90.00
#
_symmetry.space_group_name_H-M   'P 1'
#
loop_
_entity.id
_entity.type
_entity.pdbx_description
1 polymer ?
#
loop_
_entity_poly.entity_id
_entity_poly.type
_entity_poly.pdbx_seq_one_letter_code
_entity_poly.pdbx_strand_id
1 'polypeptide(L)'
;MFIDYKMPKMTGLDFIELMSKRGCKGHPSNKIILSGNTSEIDMERVRQVGCQVIQKPVSLEQVDQFVAQCRERIKPTRELADLSKKT
;
A
#
# COMPACT_ATOMS: atom_id res chain seq x y z
N MET A 1 -2.60 -2.43 3.17
CA MET A 1 -3.40 -1.27 2.71
C MET A 1 -3.59 -1.42 1.22
N PHE A 2 -4.84 -1.51 0.80
CA PHE A 2 -5.23 -1.57 -0.62
C PHE A 2 -5.54 -0.15 -1.08
N ILE A 3 -5.01 0.26 -2.23
CA ILE A 3 -5.13 1.63 -2.74
C ILE A 3 -5.48 1.54 -4.23
N ASP A 4 -6.45 2.32 -4.69
CA ASP A 4 -6.76 2.38 -6.11
C ASP A 4 -5.70 3.18 -6.89
N TYR A 5 -5.32 2.72 -8.07
CA TYR A 5 -4.38 3.48 -8.91
C TYR A 5 -4.99 4.77 -9.45
N LYS A 6 -6.26 4.74 -9.89
CA LYS A 6 -6.93 5.88 -10.53
C LYS A 6 -7.87 6.57 -9.54
N MET A 7 -7.33 7.52 -8.78
CA MET A 7 -8.11 8.39 -7.90
C MET A 7 -8.23 9.80 -8.51
N PRO A 8 -9.33 10.54 -8.27
CA PRO A 8 -9.42 11.94 -8.66
C PRO A 8 -8.27 12.76 -8.05
N LYS A 9 -7.65 13.64 -8.85
CA LYS A 9 -6.58 14.59 -8.48
C LYS A 9 -5.18 14.00 -8.21
N MET A 10 -5.03 12.69 -8.01
CA MET A 10 -3.71 12.05 -7.83
C MET A 10 -3.78 10.54 -8.08
N THR A 11 -2.65 9.92 -8.44
CA THR A 11 -2.61 8.45 -8.55
C THR A 11 -2.44 7.77 -7.18
N GLY A 12 -2.75 6.47 -7.12
CA GLY A 12 -2.44 5.63 -5.96
C GLY A 12 -0.96 5.66 -5.59
N LEU A 13 -0.08 5.73 -6.59
CA LEU A 13 1.36 5.80 -6.39
C LEU A 13 1.79 7.14 -5.77
N ASP A 14 1.26 8.26 -6.28
CA ASP A 14 1.50 9.59 -5.70
C ASP A 14 1.03 9.66 -4.25
N PHE A 15 -0.08 9.00 -3.94
CA PHE A 15 -0.62 8.95 -2.59
C PHE A 15 0.29 8.17 -1.64
N ILE A 16 0.87 7.05 -2.07
CA ILE A 16 1.83 6.28 -1.26
C ILE A 16 3.08 7.10 -0.99
N GLU A 17 3.64 7.76 -2.01
CA GLU A 17 4.80 8.64 -1.86
C GLU A 17 4.52 9.77 -0.88
N LEU A 18 3.35 10.42 -0.98
CA LEU A 18 2.95 11.48 -0.08
C LEU A 18 2.80 10.99 1.37
N MET A 19 2.21 9.82 1.59
CA MET A 19 2.12 9.21 2.92
C MET A 19 3.50 8.94 3.51
N SER A 20 4.44 8.44 2.70
CA SER A 20 5.81 8.18 3.12
C SER A 20 6.49 9.49 3.56
N LYS A 21 6.40 10.53 2.73
CA LYS A 21 6.93 11.88 3.02
C LYS A 21 6.33 12.50 4.29
N ARG A 22 5.06 12.18 4.61
CA ARG A 22 4.35 12.67 5.80
C ARG A 22 4.56 11.80 7.05
N GLY A 23 5.52 10.88 7.05
CA GLY A 23 5.88 10.09 8.22
C GLY A 23 4.95 8.91 8.53
N CYS A 24 4.24 8.39 7.53
CA CYS A 24 3.47 7.16 7.69
C CYS A 24 4.40 5.99 8.05
N LYS A 25 4.25 5.45 9.27
CA LYS A 25 5.09 4.35 9.80
C LYS A 25 4.75 2.96 9.24
N GLY A 26 3.81 2.86 8.30
CA GLY A 26 3.43 1.58 7.70
C GLY A 26 4.47 1.14 6.67
N HIS A 27 5.00 -0.08 6.81
CA HIS A 27 5.98 -0.64 5.88
C HIS A 27 5.48 -0.53 4.42
N PRO A 28 6.27 -0.01 3.47
CA PRO A 28 5.82 0.20 2.09
C PRO A 28 5.30 -1.09 1.43
N SER A 29 5.95 -2.23 1.68
CA SER A 29 5.53 -3.54 1.15
C SER A 29 4.19 -4.05 1.70
N ASN A 30 3.64 -3.41 2.73
CA ASN A 30 2.28 -3.65 3.22
C ASN A 30 1.24 -2.73 2.54
N LYS A 31 1.63 -2.07 1.44
CA LYS A 31 0.76 -1.26 0.58
C LYS A 31 0.73 -1.90 -0.80
N ILE A 32 -0.47 -2.03 -1.36
CA ILE A 32 -0.70 -2.59 -2.68
C ILE A 32 -1.60 -1.67 -3.48
N ILE A 33 -1.19 -1.40 -4.73
CA ILE A 33 -1.95 -0.63 -5.71
C ILE A 33 -2.80 -1.61 -6.52
N LEU A 34 -4.10 -1.35 -6.58
CA LEU A 34 -5.07 -2.04 -7.42
C LEU A 34 -5.26 -1.23 -8.72
N SER A 35 -5.01 -1.82 -9.88
CA SER A 35 -5.18 -1.12 -11.16
C SER A 35 -5.96 -1.93 -12.19
N GLY A 36 -6.82 -1.27 -12.97
CA GLY A 36 -7.47 -1.88 -14.13
C GLY A 36 -6.51 -2.12 -15.30
N ASN A 37 -5.44 -1.34 -15.40
CA ASN A 37 -4.40 -1.49 -16.42
C ASN A 37 -3.03 -1.26 -15.76
N THR A 38 -2.24 -2.32 -15.56
CA THR A 38 -0.93 -2.20 -14.91
C THR A 38 0.15 -1.67 -15.84
N SER A 39 -0.04 -1.76 -17.16
CA SER A 39 0.91 -1.24 -18.17
C SER A 39 1.04 0.29 -18.14
N GLU A 40 0.08 1.00 -17.56
CA GLU A 40 0.11 2.46 -17.37
C GLU A 40 0.86 2.88 -16.08
N ILE A 41 1.38 1.92 -15.32
CA ILE A 41 2.04 2.19 -14.04
C ILE A 41 3.55 2.26 -14.25
N ASP A 42 4.17 3.30 -13.69
CA ASP A 42 5.61 3.41 -13.58
C ASP A 42 6.16 2.39 -12.57
N MET A 43 6.57 1.23 -13.10
CA MET A 43 7.09 0.13 -12.28
C MET A 43 8.44 0.43 -11.64
N GLU A 44 9.20 1.40 -12.17
CA GLU A 44 10.44 1.84 -11.53
C GLU A 44 10.14 2.63 -10.26
N ARG A 45 9.18 3.57 -10.32
CA ARG A 45 8.69 4.27 -9.11
C ARG A 45 8.10 3.31 -8.09
N VAL A 46 7.35 2.29 -8.52
CA VAL A 46 6.81 1.25 -7.63
C VAL A 46 7.94 0.54 -6.86
N ARG A 47 9.02 0.16 -7.56
CA ARG A 47 10.21 -0.47 -6.94
C ARG A 47 10.88 0.47 -5.94
N GLN A 48 11.09 1.74 -6.31
CA GLN A 48 11.71 2.74 -5.44
C GLN A 48 10.90 3.00 -4.17
N VAL A 49 9.57 3.05 -4.29
CA VAL A 49 8.65 3.20 -3.16
C VAL A 49 8.57 1.93 -2.32
N GLY A 50 8.75 0.76 -2.93
CA GLY A 50 8.70 -0.54 -2.25
C GLY A 50 7.28 -1.06 -1.98
N CYS A 51 6.28 -0.55 -2.71
CA CYS A 51 4.90 -1.06 -2.67
C CYS A 51 4.67 -2.15 -3.74
N GLN A 52 3.54 -2.85 -3.63
CA GLN A 52 3.13 -3.88 -4.59
C GLN A 52 2.08 -3.35 -5.57
N VAL A 53 1.91 -4.00 -6.71
CA VAL A 53 0.86 -3.71 -7.70
C VAL A 53 0.15 -5.01 -8.06
N ILE A 54 -1.18 -4.97 -8.19
CA ILE A 54 -2.00 -6.07 -8.68
C ILE A 54 -3.02 -5.55 -9.70
N GLN A 55 -3.18 -6.31 -10.78
CA GLN A 55 -4.15 -6.03 -11.81
C GLN A 55 -5.54 -6.52 -11.41
N LYS A 56 -6.56 -5.70 -11.66
CA LYS A 56 -7.97 -6.07 -11.55
C LYS A 56 -8.43 -6.87 -12.78
N PRO A 57 -9.44 -7.75 -12.64
CA PRO A 57 -10.19 -8.06 -11.42
C PRO A 57 -9.34 -8.81 -10.39
N VAL A 58 -9.59 -8.55 -9.10
CA VAL A 58 -8.86 -9.17 -7.98
C VAL A 58 -9.75 -10.24 -7.34
N SER A 59 -9.23 -11.45 -7.18
CA SER A 59 -9.92 -12.53 -6.48
C SER A 59 -9.78 -12.39 -4.96
N LEU A 60 -10.68 -13.03 -4.21
CA LEU A 60 -10.58 -13.08 -2.74
C LEU A 60 -9.30 -13.79 -2.30
N GLU A 61 -8.88 -14.84 -3.01
CA GLU A 61 -7.62 -15.55 -2.74
C GLU A 61 -6.40 -14.62 -2.84
N GLN A 62 -6.36 -13.73 -3.84
CA GLN A 62 -5.29 -12.74 -3.97
C GLN A 62 -5.29 -11.73 -2.82
N VAL A 63 -6.47 -11.33 -2.35
CA VAL A 63 -6.61 -10.47 -1.16
C VAL A 63 -6.08 -11.18 0.07
N ASP A 64 -6.49 -12.43 0.30
CA ASP A 64 -6.05 -13.24 1.44
C ASP A 64 -4.55 -13.49 1.42
N GLN A 65 -3.99 -13.81 0.25
CA GLN A 65 -2.55 -14.00 0.08
C GLN A 65 -1.77 -12.72 0.43
N PHE A 66 -2.21 -11.56 -0.04
CA PHE A 66 -1.57 -10.29 0.31
C PHE A 66 -1.66 -9.98 1.80
N VAL A 67 -2.80 -10.26 2.43
CA VAL A 67 -2.98 -10.09 3.88
C VAL A 67 -2.07 -11.04 4.66
N ALA A 68 -1.94 -12.30 4.24
CA ALA A 68 -1.05 -13.28 4.86
C ALA A 68 0.41 -12.81 4.81
N GLN A 69 0.89 -12.36 3.65
CA GLN A 69 2.22 -11.77 3.52
C GLN A 69 2.41 -10.56 4.44
N CYS A 70 1.40 -9.71 4.61
CA CYS A 70 1.48 -8.57 5.52
C CYS A 70 1.65 -9.04 6.98
N ARG A 71 0.98 -10.13 7.38
CA ARG A 71 1.05 -10.68 8.75
C ARG A 71 2.45 -11.13 9.10
N GLU A 72 3.17 -11.75 8.18
CA GLU A 72 4.57 -12.19 8.40
C GLU A 72 5.51 -11.02 8.74
N ARG A 73 5.21 -9.81 8.23
CA ARG A 73 6.02 -8.61 8.44
C ARG A 73 5.59 -7.79 9.66
N ILE A 74 4.41 -8.04 10.20
CA ILE A 74 3.86 -7.30 11.35
C ILE A 74 4.21 -8.06 12.62
N LYS A 75 5.00 -7.44 13.50
CA LYS A 75 5.31 -8.02 14.81
C LYS A 75 4.01 -8.29 15.60
N PRO A 76 3.82 -9.48 16.18
CA PRO A 76 2.63 -9.80 16.97
C PRO A 76 2.43 -8.86 18.18
N THR A 77 3.54 -8.35 18.73
CA THR A 77 3.54 -7.42 19.86
C THR A 77 3.33 -5.96 19.47
N ARG A 78 2.94 -5.68 18.22
CA ARG A 78 2.70 -4.31 17.78
C ARG A 78 1.47 -3.73 18.47
N GLU A 79 1.67 -2.64 19.19
CA GLU A 79 0.58 -1.81 19.70
C GLU A 79 0.12 -0.80 18.65
N LEU A 80 -1.15 -0.41 18.72
CA LEU A 80 -1.67 0.70 17.92
C LEU A 80 -1.11 2.02 18.45
N ALA A 81 -0.95 3.00 17.56
CA ALA A 81 -0.55 4.33 17.99
C ALA A 81 -1.65 4.92 18.88
N ASP A 82 -1.26 5.41 20.05
CA ASP A 82 -2.14 6.16 20.93
C ASP A 82 -2.42 7.54 20.33
N LEU A 83 -3.62 7.70 19.77
CA LEU A 83 -4.03 8.93 19.11
C LEU A 83 -4.44 10.03 20.10
N SER A 84 -4.60 9.70 21.39
CA SER A 84 -4.91 10.68 22.44
C SER A 84 -3.70 11.54 22.83
N LYS A 85 -2.48 11.08 22.52
CA LYS A 85 -1.21 11.75 22.86
C LYS A 85 -0.69 12.70 21.78
N LYS A 86 -1.52 13.08 20.80
CA LYS A 86 -1.13 14.07 19.78
C LYS A 86 -1.19 15.48 20.36
N THR A 87 -0.06 15.95 20.89
CA THR A 87 0.29 17.38 20.99
C THR A 87 0.95 17.83 19.69
#